data_AF-A0A9Q0MY73-F1
#
_entry.id   AF-A0A9Q0MY73-F1
#
_cell.length_a   1.000
_cell.length_b   1.000
_cell.length_c   1.000
_cell.angle_alpha   90.00
_cell.angle_beta   90.00
_cell.angle_gamma   90.00
#
_symmetry.space_group_name_H-M   'P 1'
#
loop_
_entity.id
_entity.type
_entity.pdbx_description
1 polymer ?
#
loop_
_entity_poly.entity_id
_entity_poly.type
_entity_poly.pdbx_seq_one_letter_code
_entity_poly.pdbx_strand_id
1 'polypeptide(L)'
;MTTINHLDELASFLGPEEVTFISQDDKAKIPVGLPAVAKQVPLLMHMEYRVQLPDHTFVLANGHKITPSVYGFCEVKPNGGGDRSAVGYSGPTFAAIRSSKHSSSTAMSHARDIETIYGKAEFREFTHTTTNGVTLPKPVLIFPFPNFSFVNFWGGPDENSRYDKVITMNVHHFVKLDLDALFVACNAPGRSAYNRVERRMAPLSKALAGIIFMHDHYGNHLDSQGLTIDTELEKTNFSYAGIALAEVWSEMTIDGHFTIAD
;
A
#
# COMPACT_ATOMS: atom_id res chain seq x y z
N MET A 1 -18.44 17.91 -7.40
CA MET A 1 -17.71 16.63 -7.59
C MET A 1 -16.24 17.01 -7.63
N THR A 2 -15.53 16.93 -6.51
CA THR A 2 -14.12 17.32 -6.41
C THR A 2 -13.30 16.34 -7.24
N THR A 3 -12.74 16.80 -8.35
CA THR A 3 -11.78 16.02 -9.13
C THR A 3 -10.45 15.98 -8.38
N ILE A 4 -9.64 14.94 -8.56
CA ILE A 4 -8.31 14.84 -7.92
C ILE A 4 -7.46 16.09 -8.18
N ASN A 5 -7.64 16.70 -9.35
CA ASN A 5 -7.00 17.95 -9.74
C ASN A 5 -7.27 19.11 -8.77
N HIS A 6 -8.45 19.18 -8.15
CA HIS A 6 -8.75 20.20 -7.15
C HIS A 6 -8.08 19.89 -5.80
N LEU A 7 -7.89 18.61 -5.47
CA LEU A 7 -7.09 18.23 -4.28
C LEU A 7 -5.62 18.55 -4.50
N ASP A 8 -5.11 18.40 -5.72
CA ASP A 8 -3.75 18.80 -6.07
C ASP A 8 -3.57 20.32 -5.96
N GLU A 9 -4.54 21.10 -6.45
CA GLU A 9 -4.54 22.57 -6.30
C GLU A 9 -4.64 23.01 -4.84
N LEU A 10 -5.50 22.36 -4.05
CA LEU A 10 -5.62 22.65 -2.62
C LEU A 10 -4.31 22.34 -1.90
N ALA A 11 -3.73 21.18 -2.17
CA ALA A 11 -2.47 20.77 -1.57
C ALA A 11 -1.34 21.72 -1.95
N SER A 12 -1.28 22.17 -3.21
CA SER A 12 -0.26 23.13 -3.64
C SER A 12 -0.43 24.52 -3.04
N PHE A 13 -1.67 24.93 -2.75
CA PHE A 13 -1.96 26.19 -2.07
C PHE A 13 -1.56 26.18 -0.59
N LEU A 14 -1.84 25.08 0.11
CA LEU A 14 -1.50 24.92 1.53
C LEU A 14 0.01 24.67 1.74
N GLY A 15 0.63 23.94 0.82
CA GLY A 15 2.06 23.67 0.84
C GLY A 15 2.50 22.48 1.72
N PRO A 16 3.80 22.14 1.66
CA PRO A 16 4.33 20.94 2.32
C PRO A 16 4.27 20.96 3.84
N GLU A 17 4.24 22.12 4.48
CA GLU A 17 4.20 22.24 5.94
C GLU A 17 2.79 21.99 6.51
N GLU A 18 1.76 22.05 5.68
CA GLU A 18 0.37 21.94 6.16
C GLU A 18 -0.28 20.61 5.73
N VAL A 19 0.25 19.96 4.69
CA VAL A 19 -0.41 18.82 4.03
C VAL A 19 0.40 17.54 4.11
N THR A 20 -0.26 16.48 4.57
CA THR A 20 0.14 15.08 4.36
C THR A 20 -0.67 14.50 3.21
N PHE A 21 -0.02 14.04 2.14
CA PHE A 21 -0.68 13.51 0.94
C PHE A 21 -0.26 12.06 0.70
N ILE A 22 -1.17 11.10 0.91
CA ILE A 22 -0.87 9.66 0.88
C ILE A 22 -1.81 8.93 -0.08
N SER A 23 -1.23 8.22 -1.04
CA SER A 23 -1.95 7.30 -1.93
C SER A 23 -1.76 5.87 -1.46
N GLN A 24 -2.84 5.09 -1.40
CA GLN A 24 -2.83 3.73 -0.87
C GLN A 24 -3.44 2.75 -1.87
N ASP A 25 -2.86 1.56 -1.97
CA ASP A 25 -3.51 0.40 -2.59
C ASP A 25 -2.91 -0.91 -2.11
N ASP A 26 -3.65 -2.01 -2.27
CA ASP A 26 -3.12 -3.34 -2.06
C ASP A 26 -2.41 -3.84 -3.31
N LYS A 27 -1.23 -4.43 -3.10
CA LYS A 27 -0.51 -5.13 -4.16
C LYS A 27 -1.18 -6.49 -4.41
N ALA A 28 -1.02 -6.98 -5.64
CA ALA A 28 -1.31 -8.37 -5.99
C ALA A 28 -0.69 -9.34 -4.96
N LYS A 29 -1.49 -10.32 -4.54
CA LYS A 29 -1.11 -11.35 -3.56
C LYS A 29 0.12 -12.12 -4.05
N ILE A 30 1.14 -12.21 -3.22
CA ILE A 30 2.41 -12.88 -3.52
C ILE A 30 2.34 -14.32 -3.00
N PRO A 31 2.53 -15.34 -3.85
CA PRO A 31 2.52 -16.72 -3.37
C PRO A 31 3.79 -17.06 -2.59
N VAL A 32 3.66 -17.90 -1.57
CA VAL A 32 4.79 -18.49 -0.84
C VAL A 32 5.01 -19.92 -1.36
N GLY A 33 6.27 -20.32 -1.55
CA GLY A 33 6.65 -21.62 -2.13
C GLY A 33 6.64 -21.66 -3.66
N LEU A 34 6.25 -20.55 -4.32
CA LEU A 34 6.28 -20.38 -5.78
C LEU A 34 7.04 -19.09 -6.13
N PRO A 35 7.45 -18.91 -7.40
CA PRO A 35 8.01 -17.64 -7.85
C PRO A 35 7.05 -16.48 -7.55
N ALA A 36 7.54 -15.48 -6.81
CA ALA A 36 6.77 -14.31 -6.36
C ALA A 36 6.22 -13.50 -7.54
N VAL A 37 6.98 -13.44 -8.64
CA VAL A 37 6.55 -12.93 -9.95
C VAL A 37 7.04 -13.91 -11.01
N ALA A 38 6.12 -14.50 -11.78
CA ALA A 38 6.48 -15.29 -12.96
C ALA A 38 7.17 -14.35 -13.97
N LYS A 39 8.39 -14.68 -14.40
CA LYS A 39 9.24 -13.92 -15.35
C LYS A 39 8.40 -13.04 -16.30
N GLN A 40 8.19 -11.78 -15.95
CA GLN A 40 7.57 -10.82 -16.85
C GLN A 40 8.69 -10.18 -17.66
N VAL A 41 8.78 -10.60 -18.92
CA VAL A 41 9.71 -10.06 -19.92
C VAL A 41 9.48 -8.54 -20.04
N PRO A 42 10.54 -7.70 -20.01
CA PRO A 42 10.41 -6.24 -19.98
C PRO A 42 9.56 -5.62 -21.11
N LEU A 43 9.37 -6.34 -22.22
CA LEU A 43 8.59 -5.90 -23.37
C LEU A 43 7.06 -5.86 -23.15
N LEU A 44 6.53 -6.56 -22.15
CA LEU A 44 5.07 -6.73 -21.97
C LEU A 44 4.40 -5.58 -21.18
N MET A 45 5.18 -4.67 -20.58
CA MET A 45 4.63 -3.49 -19.91
C MET A 45 4.24 -2.36 -20.88
N HIS A 46 4.56 -2.48 -22.18
CA HIS A 46 4.33 -1.44 -23.17
C HIS A 46 3.35 -1.81 -24.31
N MET A 47 2.79 -3.03 -24.32
CA MET A 47 1.77 -3.41 -25.30
C MET A 47 0.43 -3.70 -24.63
N GLU A 48 -0.58 -3.09 -25.20
CA GLU A 48 -2.00 -3.12 -24.87
C GLU A 48 -2.51 -4.42 -24.22
N TYR A 49 -3.26 -4.22 -23.13
CA TYR A 49 -4.29 -5.09 -22.55
C TYR A 49 -4.94 -6.03 -23.59
N ARG A 50 -4.43 -7.26 -23.77
CA ARG A 50 -5.15 -8.33 -24.50
C ARG A 50 -4.51 -9.72 -24.45
N VAL A 51 -3.97 -10.13 -23.30
CA VAL A 51 -3.58 -11.54 -23.11
C VAL A 51 -4.22 -12.07 -21.83
N GLN A 52 -5.28 -12.87 -21.97
CA GLN A 52 -5.71 -13.78 -20.91
C GLN A 52 -4.59 -14.80 -20.70
N LEU A 53 -3.98 -14.77 -19.52
CA LEU A 53 -3.04 -15.81 -19.11
C LEU A 53 -3.83 -17.08 -18.74
N PRO A 54 -3.35 -18.28 -19.11
CA PRO A 54 -4.06 -19.53 -18.89
C PRO A 54 -4.12 -19.90 -17.41
N ASP A 55 -5.30 -20.37 -16.99
CA ASP A 55 -5.62 -20.90 -15.67
C ASP A 55 -4.85 -22.20 -15.42
N HIS A 56 -3.88 -22.16 -14.52
CA HIS A 56 -3.10 -23.32 -14.10
C HIS A 56 -3.00 -23.36 -12.57
N THR A 57 -3.92 -24.15 -12.01
CA THR A 57 -3.95 -24.70 -10.66
C THR A 57 -2.60 -25.28 -10.25
N PHE A 58 -1.87 -24.59 -9.37
CA PHE A 58 -0.83 -25.21 -8.56
C PHE A 58 -1.39 -25.45 -7.16
N VAL A 59 -1.25 -26.70 -6.68
CA VAL A 59 -1.77 -27.23 -5.41
C VAL A 59 -0.88 -26.82 -4.22
N LEU A 60 -0.42 -25.56 -4.21
CA LEU A 60 -0.04 -24.88 -2.98
C LEU A 60 -1.25 -24.02 -2.64
N ALA A 61 -2.01 -24.48 -1.65
CA ALA A 61 -3.37 -24.03 -1.35
C ALA A 61 -3.54 -22.52 -1.52
N ASN A 62 -4.70 -22.09 -2.04
CA ASN A 62 -5.11 -20.71 -2.25
C ASN A 62 -4.87 -19.76 -1.05
N GLY A 63 -4.61 -20.28 0.15
CA GLY A 63 -4.27 -19.57 1.39
C GLY A 63 -2.79 -19.25 1.66
N HIS A 64 -1.82 -19.83 0.94
CA HIS A 64 -0.39 -19.54 1.16
C HIS A 64 0.11 -18.33 0.37
N LYS A 65 -0.47 -17.17 0.71
CA LYS A 65 -0.18 -15.91 0.04
C LYS A 65 0.10 -14.81 1.06
N ILE A 66 0.92 -13.87 0.66
CA ILE A 66 1.17 -12.62 1.36
C ILE A 66 0.37 -11.53 0.63
N THR A 67 -0.40 -10.74 1.37
CA THR A 67 -1.06 -9.53 0.89
C THR A 67 -0.26 -8.31 1.37
N PRO A 68 0.41 -7.59 0.47
CA PRO A 68 1.06 -6.34 0.81
C PRO A 68 0.13 -5.16 0.60
N SER A 69 0.05 -4.25 1.56
CA SER A 69 -0.62 -2.95 1.45
C SER A 69 0.43 -1.86 1.30
N VAL A 70 0.38 -1.09 0.20
CA VAL A 70 1.41 -0.09 -0.13
C VAL A 70 0.84 1.32 0.01
N TYR A 71 1.65 2.19 0.60
CA TYR A 71 1.36 3.58 0.88
C TYR A 71 2.45 4.44 0.25
N GLY A 72 2.11 5.19 -0.79
CA GLY A 72 3.00 6.13 -1.45
C GLY A 72 2.70 7.56 -1.02
N PHE A 73 3.68 8.23 -0.41
CA PHE A 73 3.59 9.67 -0.20
C PHE A 73 3.71 10.42 -1.52
N CYS A 74 2.99 11.53 -1.63
CA CYS A 74 3.11 12.48 -2.73
C CYS A 74 3.72 13.76 -2.19
N GLU A 75 4.96 14.07 -2.61
CA GLU A 75 5.66 15.28 -2.22
C GLU A 75 4.94 16.52 -2.76
N VAL A 76 4.71 17.49 -1.88
CA VAL A 76 4.15 18.80 -2.24
C VAL A 76 5.29 19.81 -2.26
N LYS A 77 5.51 20.47 -3.40
CA LYS A 77 6.57 21.48 -3.51
C LYS A 77 6.19 22.78 -2.81
N PRO A 78 7.16 23.46 -2.16
CA PRO A 78 6.91 24.79 -1.59
C PRO A 78 6.65 25.81 -2.70
N ASN A 79 5.87 26.85 -2.39
CA ASN A 79 5.58 28.00 -3.25
C ASN A 79 4.92 27.65 -4.62
N GLY A 80 4.25 26.52 -4.71
CA GLY A 80 3.55 26.05 -5.91
C GLY A 80 2.06 26.41 -5.97
N GLY A 81 1.62 27.43 -5.23
CA GLY A 81 0.20 27.71 -4.98
C GLY A 81 -0.67 27.76 -6.23
N GLY A 82 -1.65 26.86 -6.30
CA GLY A 82 -2.58 26.75 -7.43
C GLY A 82 -2.04 26.01 -8.66
N ASP A 83 -0.75 25.68 -8.70
CA ASP A 83 -0.18 24.81 -9.74
C ASP A 83 -0.30 23.34 -9.32
N ARG A 84 -0.98 22.55 -10.14
CA ARG A 84 -1.12 21.09 -9.95
C ARG A 84 0.22 20.36 -10.06
N SER A 85 1.17 20.92 -10.83
CA SER A 85 2.49 20.32 -11.03
C SER A 85 3.37 20.36 -9.76
N ALA A 86 2.96 21.16 -8.77
CA ALA A 86 3.59 21.22 -7.47
C ALA A 86 3.34 19.96 -6.62
N VAL A 87 2.28 19.19 -6.89
CA VAL A 87 2.01 17.91 -6.22
C VAL A 87 2.62 16.78 -7.02
N GLY A 88 3.78 16.31 -6.56
CA GLY A 88 4.53 15.23 -7.14
C GLY A 88 3.77 13.90 -7.11
N TYR A 89 4.23 12.99 -7.96
CA TYR A 89 3.79 11.59 -7.93
C TYR A 89 4.67 10.73 -7.04
N SER A 90 5.73 11.31 -6.46
CA SER A 90 6.84 10.65 -5.78
C SER A 90 7.03 11.14 -4.36
N GLY A 91 7.55 10.26 -3.53
CA GLY A 91 7.74 10.42 -2.10
C GLY A 91 8.09 9.06 -1.48
N PRO A 92 8.39 9.03 -0.17
CA PRO A 92 8.66 7.80 0.55
C PRO A 92 7.54 6.78 0.41
N THR A 93 7.89 5.50 0.49
CA THR A 93 6.92 4.40 0.39
C THR A 93 6.94 3.56 1.65
N PHE A 94 5.76 3.29 2.20
CA PHE A 94 5.58 2.30 3.25
C PHE A 94 4.84 1.07 2.68
N ALA A 95 5.27 -0.13 3.01
CA ALA A 95 4.60 -1.36 2.60
C ALA A 95 4.34 -2.27 3.81
N ALA A 96 3.08 -2.42 4.18
CA ALA A 96 2.67 -3.32 5.24
C ALA A 96 2.45 -4.73 4.69
N ILE A 97 3.18 -5.72 5.21
CA ILE A 97 3.23 -7.09 4.74
C ILE A 97 2.37 -7.96 5.65
N ARG A 98 1.38 -8.65 5.07
CA ARG A 98 0.45 -9.47 5.85
C ARG A 98 0.25 -10.85 5.25
N SER A 99 0.01 -11.84 6.10
CA SER A 99 -0.47 -13.15 5.64
C SER A 99 -1.93 -13.03 5.17
N SER A 100 -2.21 -13.40 3.91
CA SER A 100 -3.57 -13.40 3.37
C SER A 100 -4.53 -14.31 4.14
N LYS A 101 -4.01 -15.27 4.93
CA LYS A 101 -4.79 -16.24 5.70
C LYS A 101 -5.05 -15.80 7.14
N HIS A 102 -4.04 -15.22 7.79
CA HIS A 102 -4.11 -14.89 9.23
C HIS A 102 -4.38 -13.41 9.50
N SER A 103 -4.12 -12.53 8.53
CA SER A 103 -4.22 -11.08 8.69
C SER A 103 -4.69 -10.45 7.38
N SER A 104 -6.00 -10.46 7.17
CA SER A 104 -6.59 -9.88 5.97
C SER A 104 -6.41 -8.36 5.92
N SER A 105 -6.27 -7.84 4.71
CA SER A 105 -6.39 -6.41 4.45
C SER A 105 -7.85 -5.99 4.67
N THR A 106 -8.09 -5.04 5.56
CA THR A 106 -9.43 -4.56 5.95
C THR A 106 -9.38 -3.09 6.34
N ALA A 107 -10.56 -2.43 6.39
CA ALA A 107 -10.83 -1.13 7.05
C ALA A 107 -9.90 -0.82 8.25
N MET A 108 -9.83 -1.77 9.18
CA MET A 108 -9.09 -1.60 10.43
C MET A 108 -7.58 -1.81 10.25
N SER A 109 -7.18 -2.72 9.35
CA SER A 109 -5.78 -3.04 9.09
C SER A 109 -5.05 -1.82 8.53
N HIS A 110 -5.62 -1.15 7.53
CA HIS A 110 -4.97 0.05 6.98
C HIS A 110 -5.02 1.24 7.94
N ALA A 111 -6.05 1.35 8.79
CA ALA A 111 -6.06 2.39 9.82
C ALA A 111 -4.87 2.23 10.78
N ARG A 112 -4.55 1.00 11.19
CA ARG A 112 -3.35 0.70 11.99
C ARG A 112 -2.05 1.02 11.26
N ASP A 113 -2.00 0.82 9.95
CA ASP A 113 -0.82 1.18 9.16
C ASP A 113 -0.58 2.67 9.11
N ILE A 114 -1.65 3.47 8.93
CA ILE A 114 -1.53 4.94 9.01
C ILE A 114 -0.98 5.36 10.38
N GLU A 115 -1.48 4.77 11.47
CA GLU A 115 -0.92 5.06 12.79
C GLU A 115 0.56 4.67 12.92
N THR A 116 0.94 3.54 12.32
CA THR A 116 2.33 3.07 12.29
C THR A 116 3.23 4.04 11.51
N ILE A 117 2.74 4.53 10.36
CA ILE A 117 3.42 5.53 9.54
C ILE A 117 3.65 6.82 10.34
N TYR A 118 2.63 7.32 11.04
CA TYR A 118 2.76 8.52 11.89
C TYR A 118 3.66 8.30 13.11
N GLY A 119 3.79 7.06 13.60
CA GLY A 119 4.69 6.71 14.69
C GLY A 119 6.17 6.63 14.30
N LYS A 120 6.47 6.42 13.02
CA LYS A 120 7.83 6.23 12.50
C LYS A 120 8.58 7.54 12.31
N ALA A 121 9.84 7.57 12.74
CA ALA A 121 10.67 8.77 12.69
C ALA A 121 11.03 9.17 11.25
N GLU A 122 11.14 8.18 10.38
CA GLU A 122 11.54 8.30 8.98
C GLU A 122 10.51 9.09 8.17
N PHE A 123 9.22 8.98 8.51
CA PHE A 123 8.14 9.70 7.83
C PHE A 123 7.79 11.05 8.48
N ARG A 124 8.52 11.49 9.52
CA ARG A 124 8.18 12.73 10.25
C ARG A 124 8.20 13.97 9.37
N GLU A 125 9.14 14.08 8.43
CA GLU A 125 9.19 15.20 7.48
C GLU A 125 7.91 15.32 6.64
N PHE A 126 7.26 14.20 6.35
CA PHE A 126 6.07 14.16 5.51
C PHE A 126 4.76 14.24 6.30
N THR A 127 4.79 13.85 7.58
CA THR A 127 3.59 13.72 8.44
C THR A 127 3.47 14.80 9.51
N HIS A 128 4.57 15.43 9.89
CA HIS A 128 4.63 16.42 10.96
C HIS A 128 5.28 17.71 10.48
N THR A 129 4.95 18.80 11.17
CA THR A 129 5.56 20.10 11.00
C THR A 129 6.11 20.57 12.33
N THR A 130 7.30 21.17 12.29
CA THR A 130 7.97 21.68 13.49
C THR A 130 7.94 23.19 13.45
N THR A 131 7.08 23.78 14.29
CA THR A 131 6.93 25.22 14.42
C THR A 131 7.32 25.61 15.84
N ASN A 132 8.24 26.57 15.98
CA ASN A 132 8.69 27.08 17.29
C ASN A 132 9.22 25.98 18.25
N GLY A 133 9.84 24.93 17.71
CA GLY A 133 10.39 23.81 18.50
C GLY A 133 9.37 22.77 18.96
N VAL A 134 8.10 22.90 18.55
CA VAL A 134 7.05 21.90 18.79
C VAL A 134 6.77 21.17 17.48
N THR A 135 6.89 19.84 17.49
CA THR A 135 6.56 18.98 16.36
C THR A 135 5.15 18.45 16.52
N LEU A 136 4.25 18.86 15.63
CA LEU A 136 2.84 18.43 15.59
C LEU A 136 2.55 17.75 14.26
N PRO A 137 1.57 16.82 14.21
CA PRO A 137 1.03 16.32 12.95
C PRO A 137 0.59 17.48 12.04
N LYS A 138 0.77 17.32 10.74
CA LYS A 138 0.26 18.30 9.77
C LYS A 138 -1.27 18.34 9.84
N PRO A 139 -1.89 19.54 9.86
CA PRO A 139 -3.32 19.68 10.12
C PRO A 139 -4.22 19.16 8.99
N VAL A 140 -3.68 19.02 7.77
CA VAL A 140 -4.46 18.53 6.61
C VAL A 140 -3.95 17.18 6.14
N LEU A 141 -4.82 16.18 6.14
CA LEU A 141 -4.55 14.85 5.56
C LEU A 141 -5.40 14.66 4.30
N ILE A 142 -4.74 14.29 3.21
CA ILE A 142 -5.38 14.00 1.93
C ILE A 142 -5.08 12.56 1.55
N PHE A 143 -6.14 11.77 1.39
CA PHE A 143 -6.11 10.45 0.77
C PHE A 143 -6.68 10.53 -0.65
N PRO A 144 -5.84 10.78 -1.67
CA PRO A 144 -6.18 10.43 -3.04
C PRO A 144 -6.41 8.91 -3.16
N PHE A 145 -7.66 8.49 -3.30
CA PHE A 145 -8.00 7.09 -3.57
C PHE A 145 -7.47 6.14 -2.49
N PRO A 146 -8.01 6.17 -1.26
CA PRO A 146 -7.86 5.03 -0.39
C PRO A 146 -8.69 3.91 -1.02
N ASN A 147 -8.06 3.12 -1.87
CA ASN A 147 -8.53 1.77 -2.10
C ASN A 147 -8.25 1.06 -0.78
N PHE A 148 -9.22 1.13 0.13
CA PHE A 148 -9.47 -0.03 0.96
C PHE A 148 -9.83 -1.13 -0.04
N SER A 149 -8.89 -2.05 -0.19
CA SER A 149 -8.82 -3.18 -1.13
C SER A 149 -10.00 -3.44 -2.08
N PHE A 150 -9.72 -3.21 -3.36
CA PHE A 150 -10.45 -3.77 -4.49
C PHE A 150 -9.83 -5.10 -4.95
N VAL A 151 -9.61 -6.12 -4.09
CA VAL A 151 -9.17 -7.44 -4.60
C VAL A 151 -9.73 -8.67 -3.85
N ASN A 152 -10.80 -9.24 -4.41
CA ASN A 152 -10.87 -10.69 -4.66
C ASN A 152 -11.56 -10.92 -6.02
N PHE A 153 -10.75 -11.00 -7.08
CA PHE A 153 -11.12 -11.44 -8.44
C PHE A 153 -12.16 -10.64 -9.24
N TRP A 154 -13.10 -9.94 -8.62
CA TRP A 154 -13.93 -8.87 -9.16
C TRP A 154 -14.33 -8.03 -7.94
N GLY A 155 -14.00 -6.74 -7.94
CA GLY A 155 -14.25 -5.82 -6.84
C GLY A 155 -15.64 -5.96 -6.22
N GLY A 156 -15.68 -6.46 -4.99
CA GLY A 156 -16.90 -6.51 -4.19
C GLY A 156 -17.27 -5.11 -3.67
N PRO A 157 -18.57 -4.84 -3.50
CA PRO A 157 -19.10 -3.56 -3.04
C PRO A 157 -18.99 -3.40 -1.52
N ASP A 158 -17.84 -3.70 -0.90
CA ASP A 158 -17.71 -3.71 0.56
C ASP A 158 -16.68 -2.72 1.11
N GLU A 159 -15.90 -2.02 0.27
CA GLU A 159 -14.82 -1.14 0.73
C GLU A 159 -14.91 0.32 0.21
N ASN A 160 -16.12 0.73 -0.21
CA ASN A 160 -16.43 2.11 -0.58
C ASN A 160 -16.22 3.08 0.61
N SER A 161 -15.66 4.25 0.36
CA SER A 161 -15.50 5.33 1.36
C SER A 161 -16.80 5.79 2.01
N ARG A 162 -17.95 5.46 1.39
CA ARG A 162 -19.29 5.73 1.91
C ARG A 162 -19.77 4.73 2.96
N TYR A 163 -19.05 3.62 3.18
CA TYR A 163 -19.46 2.65 4.20
C TYR A 163 -19.06 3.11 5.59
N ASP A 164 -19.94 2.85 6.56
CA ASP A 164 -19.78 3.26 7.96
C ASP A 164 -18.45 2.82 8.56
N LYS A 165 -17.96 1.62 8.20
CA LYS A 165 -16.65 1.12 8.66
C LYS A 165 -15.51 2.03 8.22
N VAL A 166 -15.52 2.51 6.97
CA VAL A 166 -14.45 3.39 6.43
C VAL A 166 -14.60 4.79 6.99
N ILE A 167 -15.82 5.30 7.11
CA ILE A 167 -16.10 6.61 7.73
C ILE A 167 -15.62 6.61 9.18
N THR A 168 -15.88 5.55 9.93
CA THR A 168 -15.47 5.42 11.33
C THR A 168 -13.95 5.44 11.47
N MET A 169 -13.22 4.75 10.58
CA MET A 169 -11.75 4.80 10.60
C MET A 169 -11.22 6.19 10.23
N ASN A 170 -11.84 6.88 9.26
CA ASN A 170 -11.49 8.25 8.90
C ASN A 170 -11.75 9.24 10.05
N VAL A 171 -12.89 9.14 10.73
CA VAL A 171 -13.20 9.94 11.92
C VAL A 171 -12.21 9.66 13.05
N HIS A 172 -11.83 8.39 13.24
CA HIS A 172 -10.80 8.02 14.20
C HIS A 172 -9.46 8.69 13.89
N HIS A 173 -9.02 8.72 12.63
CA HIS A 173 -7.82 9.45 12.23
C HIS A 173 -7.94 10.96 12.45
N PHE A 174 -9.08 11.54 12.10
CA PHE A 174 -9.35 12.97 12.28
C PHE A 174 -9.20 13.41 13.74
N VAL A 175 -9.81 12.66 14.67
CA VAL A 175 -9.72 12.96 16.10
C VAL A 175 -8.34 12.65 16.68
N LYS A 176 -7.73 11.52 16.30
CA LYS A 176 -6.46 11.08 16.87
C LYS A 176 -5.28 11.94 16.46
N LEU A 177 -5.28 12.42 15.22
CA LEU A 177 -4.21 13.26 14.67
C LEU A 177 -4.48 14.76 14.85
N ASP A 178 -5.61 15.13 15.48
CA ASP A 178 -6.05 16.52 15.67
C ASP A 178 -6.03 17.32 14.35
N LEU A 179 -6.66 16.76 13.32
CA LEU A 179 -6.68 17.34 11.98
C LEU A 179 -7.69 18.50 11.89
N ASP A 180 -7.34 19.55 11.17
CA ASP A 180 -8.28 20.60 10.76
C ASP A 180 -9.13 20.14 9.57
N ALA A 181 -8.56 19.31 8.69
CA ALA A 181 -9.26 18.79 7.53
C ALA A 181 -8.78 17.39 7.10
N LEU A 182 -9.73 16.54 6.74
CA LEU A 182 -9.49 15.23 6.12
C LEU A 182 -10.23 15.13 4.80
N PHE A 183 -9.48 14.96 3.71
CA PHE A 183 -10.02 14.81 2.37
C PHE A 183 -9.83 13.39 1.85
N VAL A 184 -10.94 12.72 1.53
CA VAL A 184 -10.95 11.37 0.96
C VAL A 184 -11.64 11.41 -0.40
N ALA A 185 -10.93 11.05 -1.46
CA ALA A 185 -11.48 10.98 -2.82
C ALA A 185 -11.48 9.56 -3.35
N CYS A 186 -12.55 9.15 -4.06
CA CYS A 186 -12.61 7.87 -4.77
C CYS A 186 -12.72 8.12 -6.28
N ASN A 187 -12.01 7.33 -7.08
CA ASN A 187 -12.10 7.40 -8.54
C ASN A 187 -13.32 6.62 -9.03
N ALA A 188 -13.78 6.93 -10.25
CA ALA A 188 -14.77 6.10 -10.92
C ALA A 188 -14.19 4.68 -11.16
N PRO A 189 -15.03 3.62 -11.13
CA PRO A 189 -14.61 2.26 -11.46
C PRO A 189 -13.82 2.19 -12.77
N GLY A 190 -12.73 1.41 -12.81
CA GLY A 190 -11.86 1.28 -13.99
C GLY A 190 -10.79 2.36 -14.15
N ARG A 191 -10.71 3.33 -13.22
CA ARG A 191 -9.62 4.34 -13.17
C ARG A 191 -8.55 4.04 -12.11
N SER A 192 -8.58 2.85 -11.51
CA SER A 192 -7.59 2.40 -10.50
C SER A 192 -6.16 2.37 -11.05
N ALA A 193 -5.96 2.05 -12.33
CA ALA A 193 -4.67 2.08 -12.99
C ALA A 193 -3.99 3.47 -13.04
N TYR A 194 -4.73 4.54 -12.74
CA TYR A 194 -4.20 5.90 -12.64
C TYR A 194 -3.93 6.33 -11.18
N ASN A 195 -4.06 5.42 -10.22
CA ASN A 195 -3.73 5.70 -8.83
C ASN A 195 -2.23 6.03 -8.70
N ARG A 196 -1.87 7.03 -7.88
CA ARG A 196 -0.48 7.51 -7.83
C ARG A 196 0.47 6.42 -7.30
N VAL A 197 -0.02 5.61 -6.35
CA VAL A 197 0.71 4.45 -5.81
C VAL A 197 0.94 3.33 -6.83
N GLU A 198 0.16 3.20 -7.91
CA GLU A 198 0.38 2.18 -8.94
C GLU A 198 1.77 2.30 -9.60
N ARG A 199 2.32 3.52 -9.66
CA ARG A 199 3.69 3.75 -10.13
C ARG A 199 4.75 3.13 -9.22
N ARG A 200 4.46 2.94 -7.92
CA ARG A 200 5.33 2.27 -6.94
C ARG A 200 5.28 0.75 -7.11
N MET A 201 4.15 0.22 -7.58
CA MET A 201 3.93 -1.21 -7.72
C MET A 201 4.85 -1.87 -8.74
N ALA A 202 5.20 -1.18 -9.83
CA ALA A 202 6.07 -1.73 -10.88
C ALA A 202 7.51 -1.98 -10.40
N PRO A 203 8.23 -1.00 -9.81
CA PRO A 203 9.54 -1.24 -9.19
C PRO A 203 9.50 -2.35 -8.13
N LEU A 204 8.52 -2.31 -7.22
CA LEU A 204 8.38 -3.32 -6.15
C LEU A 204 8.20 -4.73 -6.72
N SER A 205 7.41 -4.88 -7.80
CA SER A 205 7.24 -6.18 -8.48
C SER A 205 8.51 -6.64 -9.17
N LYS A 206 9.26 -5.71 -9.78
CA LYS A 206 10.49 -6.02 -10.48
C LYS A 206 11.56 -6.57 -9.52
N ALA A 207 11.64 -6.04 -8.31
CA ALA A 207 12.55 -6.54 -7.28
C ALA A 207 12.26 -8.00 -6.87
N LEU A 208 11.01 -8.43 -6.99
CA LEU A 208 10.57 -9.79 -6.66
C LEU A 208 10.70 -10.79 -7.81
N ALA A 209 11.15 -10.34 -8.99
CA ALA A 209 11.25 -11.19 -10.15
C ALA A 209 12.26 -12.32 -9.94
N GLY A 210 11.77 -13.56 -9.91
CA GLY A 210 12.61 -14.75 -9.72
C GLY A 210 12.91 -15.11 -8.26
N ILE A 211 12.40 -14.35 -7.28
CA ILE A 211 12.50 -14.70 -5.86
C ILE A 211 11.42 -15.74 -5.53
N ILE A 212 11.79 -16.75 -4.73
CA ILE A 212 10.87 -17.73 -4.16
C ILE A 212 10.96 -17.61 -2.65
N PHE A 213 9.86 -17.25 -2.00
CA PHE A 213 9.78 -17.23 -0.54
C PHE A 213 9.54 -18.65 -0.03
N MET A 214 10.37 -19.12 0.90
CA MET A 214 10.22 -20.46 1.47
C MET A 214 8.95 -20.53 2.33
N HIS A 215 8.20 -21.63 2.19
CA HIS A 215 6.97 -21.85 2.96
C HIS A 215 7.23 -22.70 4.22
N ASP A 216 8.38 -23.36 4.30
CA ASP A 216 8.70 -24.42 5.25
C ASP A 216 10.06 -24.20 5.94
N HIS A 217 10.48 -22.93 6.09
CA HIS A 217 11.81 -22.58 6.63
C HIS A 217 12.11 -23.25 7.99
N TYR A 218 11.12 -23.30 8.89
CA TYR A 218 11.24 -23.94 10.21
C TYR A 218 10.70 -25.38 10.24
N GLY A 219 10.33 -25.93 9.08
CA GLY A 219 9.73 -27.25 8.94
C GLY A 219 8.42 -27.21 8.18
N ASN A 220 7.99 -28.39 7.73
CA ASN A 220 6.76 -28.55 6.97
C ASN A 220 5.54 -28.51 7.92
N HIS A 221 4.64 -27.56 7.68
CA HIS A 221 3.36 -27.43 8.39
C HIS A 221 2.16 -27.91 7.56
N LEU A 222 2.41 -28.60 6.44
CA LEU A 222 1.38 -29.08 5.50
C LEU A 222 1.30 -30.61 5.46
N ASP A 223 0.07 -31.13 5.31
CA ASP A 223 -0.17 -32.54 4.99
C ASP A 223 0.09 -32.86 3.50
N SER A 224 -0.10 -34.13 3.14
CA SER A 224 0.02 -34.61 1.75
C SER A 224 -1.01 -34.00 0.78
N GLN A 225 -2.04 -33.30 1.28
CA GLN A 225 -3.06 -32.60 0.50
C GLN A 225 -2.80 -31.07 0.44
N GLY A 226 -1.73 -30.58 1.09
CA GLY A 226 -1.40 -29.16 1.15
C GLY A 226 -2.25 -28.37 2.15
N LEU A 227 -2.92 -29.05 3.09
CA LEU A 227 -3.68 -28.44 4.18
C LEU A 227 -2.78 -28.27 5.41
N THR A 228 -3.04 -27.19 6.14
CA THR A 228 -2.29 -26.86 7.36
C THR A 228 -2.59 -27.85 8.47
N ILE A 229 -1.54 -28.54 8.94
CA ILE A 229 -1.59 -29.41 10.13
C ILE A 229 -1.15 -28.70 11.39
N ASP A 230 -0.24 -27.72 11.27
CA ASP A 230 0.27 -26.92 12.38
C ASP A 230 0.11 -25.43 12.08
N THR A 231 -0.82 -24.79 12.77
CA THR A 231 -1.14 -23.37 12.56
C THR A 231 -0.11 -22.44 13.18
N GLU A 232 0.57 -22.85 14.25
CA GLU A 232 1.59 -22.00 14.89
C GLU A 232 2.90 -22.03 14.12
N LEU A 233 3.28 -23.21 13.61
CA LEU A 233 4.41 -23.33 12.69
C LEU A 233 4.15 -22.58 11.37
N GLU A 234 2.92 -22.66 10.84
CA GLU A 234 2.50 -21.89 9.67
C GLU A 234 2.68 -20.38 9.88
N LYS A 235 2.21 -19.83 11.00
CA LYS A 235 2.40 -18.40 11.33
C LYS A 235 3.88 -18.01 11.39
N THR A 236 4.71 -18.86 11.98
CA THR A 236 6.15 -18.61 12.11
C THR A 236 6.84 -18.60 10.74
N ASN A 237 6.49 -19.55 9.87
CA ASN A 237 6.97 -19.60 8.49
C ASN A 237 6.50 -18.40 7.66
N PHE A 238 5.23 -17.96 7.83
CA PHE A 238 4.74 -16.73 7.20
C PHE A 238 5.46 -15.49 7.69
N SER A 239 5.75 -15.40 8.99
CA SER A 239 6.51 -14.29 9.56
C SER A 239 7.90 -14.21 8.93
N TYR A 240 8.57 -15.35 8.74
CA TYR A 240 9.87 -15.39 8.08
C TYR A 240 9.80 -14.94 6.61
N ALA A 241 8.83 -15.45 5.85
CA ALA A 241 8.61 -15.02 4.47
C ALA A 241 8.27 -13.52 4.37
N GLY A 242 7.52 -12.99 5.35
CA GLY A 242 7.20 -11.57 5.47
C GLY A 242 8.43 -10.71 5.75
N ILE A 243 9.28 -11.12 6.70
CA ILE A 243 10.55 -10.44 7.01
C ILE A 243 11.49 -10.45 5.79
N ALA A 244 11.60 -11.58 5.10
CA ALA A 244 12.43 -11.65 3.88
C ALA A 244 11.91 -10.71 2.77
N LEU A 245 10.59 -10.58 2.63
CA LEU A 245 9.99 -9.60 1.71
C LEU A 245 10.25 -8.16 2.17
N ALA A 246 10.14 -7.91 3.48
CA ALA A 246 10.37 -6.61 4.09
C ALA A 246 11.80 -6.12 3.88
N GLU A 247 12.78 -7.01 4.03
CA GLU A 247 14.20 -6.74 3.77
C GLU A 247 14.43 -6.33 2.31
N VAL A 248 13.92 -7.13 1.35
CA VAL A 248 14.07 -6.84 -0.08
C VAL A 248 13.48 -5.48 -0.44
N TRP A 249 12.33 -5.11 0.11
CA TRP A 249 11.70 -3.83 -0.18
C TRP A 249 12.30 -2.66 0.59
N SER A 250 12.77 -2.86 1.81
CA SER A 250 13.38 -1.78 2.60
C SER A 250 14.74 -1.35 2.07
N GLU A 251 15.43 -2.21 1.32
CA GLU A 251 16.66 -1.83 0.59
C GLU A 251 16.38 -0.99 -0.67
N MET A 252 15.11 -0.87 -1.09
CA MET A 252 14.77 -0.17 -2.33
C MET A 252 14.69 1.34 -2.16
N THR A 253 15.30 2.05 -3.11
CA THR A 253 15.07 3.47 -3.35
C THR A 253 14.22 3.63 -4.61
N ILE A 254 13.05 4.25 -4.48
CA ILE A 254 12.12 4.49 -5.58
C ILE A 254 12.03 6.00 -5.83
N ASP A 255 12.35 6.43 -7.06
CA ASP A 255 12.40 7.85 -7.46
C ASP A 255 13.26 8.74 -6.54
N GLY A 256 14.31 8.18 -5.93
CA GLY A 256 15.18 8.90 -4.99
C GLY A 256 14.68 8.93 -3.55
N HIS A 257 13.53 8.32 -3.25
CA HIS A 257 12.99 8.21 -1.89
C HIS A 257 13.14 6.79 -1.33
N PHE A 258 13.26 6.71 -0.01
CA PHE A 258 13.38 5.46 0.70
C PHE A 258 12.05 4.67 0.71
N THR A 259 12.18 3.36 0.85
CA THR A 259 11.05 2.44 1.07
C THR A 259 11.24 1.78 2.43
N ILE A 260 10.17 1.64 3.21
CA ILE A 260 10.16 0.87 4.46
C ILE A 260 9.05 -0.18 4.32
N ALA A 261 9.36 -1.42 4.65
CA ALA A 261 8.38 -2.49 4.66
C ALA A 261 8.43 -3.24 5.99
N ASP A 262 7.26 -3.59 6.53
CA ASP A 262 7.08 -4.28 7.82
C ASP A 262 5.93 -5.29 7.75
#